data_AF-A0A160V9T4-F1
#
_entry.id   AF-A0A160V9T4-F1
#
_cell.length_a   1.000
_cell.length_b   1.000
_cell.length_c   1.000
_cell.angle_alpha   90.00
_cell.angle_beta   90.00
_cell.angle_gamma   90.00
#
_symmetry.space_group_name_H-M   'P 1'
#
loop_
_entity.id
_entity.type
_entity.pdbx_description
1 polymer ?
#
loop_
_entity_poly.entity_id
_entity_poly.type
_entity_poly.pdbx_seq_one_letter_code
_entity_poly.pdbx_strand_id
1 'polypeptide(L)' 'MTEYGGNGPLKGIKVLDWTMWQMGPVSTSMMGDMGADVIKIEALDGDA' A
#
# COMPACT_ATOMS: atom_id res chain seq x y z
N MET A 1 15.79 2.23 13.76
CA MET A 1 14.52 1.55 14.05
C MET A 1 13.42 2.41 13.42
N THR A 2 12.81 2.08 12.28
CA THR A 2 12.76 0.86 11.45
C THR A 2 12.55 1.31 10.00
N GLU A 3 13.33 0.75 9.07
CA GLU A 3 13.41 1.21 7.68
C GLU A 3 12.33 0.56 6.81
N TYR A 4 11.05 0.81 7.10
CA TYR A 4 9.91 0.14 6.45
C TYR A 4 9.59 0.61 5.02
N GLY A 5 10.53 1.25 4.31
CA GLY A 5 10.35 1.67 2.92
C GLY A 5 11.33 0.95 2.00
N GLY A 6 10.82 0.23 1.01
CA GLY A 6 11.64 -0.34 -0.05
C GLY A 6 12.49 0.73 -0.75
N ASN A 7 13.62 0.32 -1.34
CA ASN A 7 14.37 1.23 -2.21
C ASN A 7 13.59 1.45 -3.52
N GLY A 8 13.34 2.70 -3.88
CA GLY A 8 12.61 3.05 -5.10
C GLY A 8 12.18 4.52 -5.12
N PRO A 9 11.56 4.98 -6.22
CA PRO A 9 11.18 6.39 -6.40
C PRO A 9 10.13 6.88 -5.39
N LEU A 10 9.39 5.98 -4.74
CA LEU A 10 8.41 6.32 -3.71
C LEU A 10 8.90 6.05 -2.27
N LYS A 11 10.22 5.87 -2.08
CA LYS A 11 10.82 5.66 -0.76
C LYS A 11 10.42 6.79 0.20
N GLY A 12 9.94 6.41 1.38
CA GLY A 12 9.53 7.34 2.43
C GLY A 12 8.10 7.86 2.30
N ILE A 13 7.37 7.48 1.23
CA ILE A 13 5.94 7.76 1.09
C ILE A 13 5.14 6.66 1.79
N LYS A 14 4.13 7.09 2.56
CA LYS A 14 3.15 6.20 3.19
C LYS A 14 1.81 6.34 2.48
N VAL A 15 1.22 5.22 2.08
CA VAL A 15 -0.05 5.17 1.34
C VAL A 15 -1.06 4.40 2.18
N LEU A 16 -2.20 5.03 2.47
CA LEU A 16 -3.35 4.33 3.04
C LEU A 16 -4.25 3.89 1.88
N ASP A 17 -4.40 2.57 1.72
CA ASP A 17 -5.24 1.98 0.69
C ASP A 17 -6.61 1.60 1.28
N TRP A 18 -7.63 2.40 0.96
CA TRP A 18 -9.03 2.12 1.29
C TRP A 18 -9.85 1.76 0.04
N THR A 19 -9.19 1.27 -1.00
CA THR A 19 -9.84 0.83 -2.22
C THR A 19 -10.36 -0.61 -2.07
N MET A 20 -11.29 -0.98 -2.94
CA MET A 20 -11.90 -2.32 -2.96
C MET A 20 -11.70 -2.98 -4.33
N TRP A 21 -11.93 -4.29 -4.38
CA TRP A 21 -11.83 -5.11 -5.58
C TRP A 21 -10.42 -5.07 -6.21
N GLN A 22 -10.31 -5.05 -7.54
CA GLN A 22 -9.01 -5.23 -8.21
C GLN A 22 -8.28 -3.93 -8.50
N MET A 23 -8.97 -2.90 -9.03
CA MET A 23 -8.28 -1.77 -9.65
C MET A 23 -7.46 -0.94 -8.65
N GLY A 24 -7.99 -0.76 -7.44
CA GLY A 24 -7.30 0.01 -6.42
C GLY A 24 -6.13 -0.74 -5.78
N PRO A 25 -6.32 -1.98 -5.27
CA PRO A 25 -5.22 -2.75 -4.68
C PRO A 25 -4.10 -3.06 -5.68
N VAL A 26 -4.41 -3.22 -6.97
CA VAL A 26 -3.38 -3.33 -8.01
C VAL A 26 -2.57 -2.03 -8.13
N SER A 27 -3.24 -0.88 -8.16
CA SER A 27 -2.57 0.42 -8.24
C SER A 27 -1.64 0.66 -7.04
N THR A 28 -2.09 0.36 -5.83
CA THR A 28 -1.30 0.58 -4.61
C THR A 28 -0.21 -0.47 -4.45
N SER A 29 -0.43 -1.72 -4.90
CA SER A 29 0.63 -2.74 -4.98
C SER A 29 1.80 -2.27 -5.86
N MET A 30 1.52 -1.68 -7.02
CA MET A 30 2.56 -1.08 -7.86
C MET A 30 3.31 0.06 -7.16
N MET A 31 2.65 0.82 -6.28
CA MET A 31 3.33 1.83 -5.44
C MET A 31 4.26 1.19 -4.41
N GLY A 32 3.87 0.05 -3.85
CA GLY A 32 4.71 -0.77 -2.97
C GLY A 32 5.98 -1.26 -3.67
N ASP A 33 5.85 -1.76 -4.90
CA ASP A 33 7.00 -2.15 -5.75
C ASP A 33 7.96 -0.97 -5.99
N MET A 34 7.43 0.26 -6.04
CA MET A 34 8.20 1.49 -6.17
C MET A 34 8.77 2.02 -4.83
N GLY A 35 8.60 1.29 -3.73
CA GLY A 35 9.21 1.58 -2.43
C GLY A 35 8.30 2.30 -1.42
N ALA A 36 7.01 2.43 -1.71
CA ALA A 36 6.06 3.01 -0.76
C ALA A 36 5.71 2.03 0.38
N ASP A 37 5.43 2.57 1.57
CA ASP A 37 4.85 1.83 2.70
C ASP A 37 3.31 1.85 2.56
N VAL A 38 2.75 0.77 2.02
CA VAL A 38 1.31 0.67 1.70
C VAL A 38 0.59 -0.08 2.83
N ILE A 39 -0.39 0.58 3.44
CA ILE A 39 -1.22 0.03 4.51
C ILE A 39 -2.64 -0.10 3.98
N LYS A 40 -3.09 -1.34 3.80
CA LYS A 40 -4.48 -1.64 3.44
C LYS A 40 -5.38 -1.43 4.65
N ILE A 41 -6.51 -0.76 4.42
CA ILE A 41 -7.59 -0.53 5.38
C ILE A 41 -8.76 -1.41 4.97
N GLU A 42 -9.13 -2.34 5.84
CA GLU A 42 -10.24 -3.28 5.65
C GLU A 42 -11.25 -3.15 6.79
N ALA A 43 -12.47 -3.60 6.54
CA ALA A 43 -13.44 -3.79 7.60
C ALA A 43 -12.97 -4.93 8.54
N LEU A 44 -13.44 -4.96 9.79
CA LEU A 44 -13.02 -5.98 10.76
C LEU A 44 -13.42 -7.40 10.34
N ASP A 45 -14.47 -7.50 9.53
CA ASP A 45 -15.00 -8.70 8.89
C ASP A 45 -14.35 -9.02 7.54
N GLY A 46 -13.43 -8.19 7.05
CA GLY A 46 -12.73 -8.35 5.77
C GLY A 46 -13.41 -7.64 4.59
N ASP A 47 -12.80 -7.74 3.41
CA ASP A 47 -13.43 -7.28 2.16
C ASP A 47 -14.66 -8.14 1.82
N ALA A 48 -15.72 -7.49 1.30
CA ALA A 48 -17.02 -8.11 0.98
C ALA A 48 -17.01 -9.08 -0.21
#